data_AF-A0A7C9HU52-F1
#
_entry.id   AF-A0A7C9HU52-F1
#
_cell.length_a   1.000
_cell.length_b   1.000
_cell.length_c   1.000
_cell.angle_alpha   90.00
_cell.angle_beta   90.00
_cell.angle_gamma   90.00
#
_symmetry.space_group_name_H-M   'P 1'
#
loop_
_entity.id
_entity.type
_entity.pdbx_description
1 polymer ?
#
loop_
_entity_poly.entity_id
_entity_poly.type
_entity_poly.pdbx_seq_one_letter_code
_entity_poly.pdbx_strand_id
1 'polypeptide(L)'
;MNRLDHMLLTWLLRRIPAQLRVLHALSTGTTTALSIGSAYSINIGTIYVHLARLEHSGQVTSWWLEDGGRVYALVPNWTATRDSEVLTPEISARLDHLIGLRALARL
;
A
#
# COMPACT_ATOMS: atom_id res chain seq x y z
N MET A 1 -12.56 20.51 -1.17
CA MET A 1 -11.82 20.20 0.08
C MET A 1 -10.65 21.16 0.22
N ASN A 2 -10.35 21.70 1.40
CA ASN A 2 -9.33 22.75 1.55
C ASN A 2 -7.91 22.15 1.74
N ARG A 3 -6.86 22.98 1.68
CA ARG A 3 -5.46 22.55 1.82
C ARG A 3 -5.18 21.88 3.18
N LEU A 4 -5.88 22.31 4.25
CA LEU A 4 -5.71 21.77 5.60
C LEU A 4 -6.25 20.34 5.69
N ASP A 5 -7.39 20.05 5.06
CA ASP A 5 -7.97 18.71 5.00
C ASP A 5 -7.03 17.73 4.29
N HIS A 6 -6.38 18.16 3.19
CA HIS A 6 -5.40 17.34 2.49
C HIS A 6 -4.14 17.06 3.33
N MET A 7 -3.67 18.07 4.08
CA MET A 7 -2.56 17.90 5.01
C MET A 7 -2.94 16.95 6.16
N LEU A 8 -4.15 17.06 6.69
CA LEU A 8 -4.67 16.19 7.75
C LEU A 8 -4.76 14.74 7.28
N LEU A 9 -5.35 14.46 6.11
CA LEU A 9 -5.42 13.10 5.58
C LEU A 9 -4.02 12.50 5.34
N THR A 10 -3.08 13.30 4.83
CA THR A 10 -1.70 12.87 4.65
C THR A 10 -1.03 12.55 5.98
N TRP A 11 -1.27 13.37 7.01
CA TRP A 11 -0.77 13.13 8.36
C TRP A 11 -1.36 11.86 8.98
N LEU A 12 -2.68 11.66 8.85
CA LEU A 12 -3.39 10.47 9.35
C LEU A 12 -2.88 9.18 8.69
N LEU A 13 -2.65 9.19 7.37
CA LEU A 13 -2.06 8.06 6.66
C LEU A 13 -0.64 7.75 7.13
N ARG A 14 0.18 8.77 7.36
CA ARG A 14 1.57 8.61 7.83
C ARG A 14 1.67 8.03 9.25
N ARG A 15 0.61 8.14 10.06
CA ARG A 15 0.54 7.48 11.39
C ARG A 15 0.41 5.96 11.30
N ILE A 16 -0.02 5.44 10.15
CA ILE A 16 -0.09 4.00 9.91
C ILE A 16 1.27 3.54 9.37
N PRO A 17 1.87 2.45 9.92
CA PRO A 17 3.13 1.90 9.44
C PRO A 17 3.15 1.73 7.92
N ALA A 18 4.28 2.06 7.28
CA ALA A 18 4.41 1.99 5.83
C ALA A 18 4.17 0.56 5.30
N GLN A 19 4.67 -0.46 6.01
CA GLN A 19 4.43 -1.88 5.70
C GLN A 19 2.94 -2.23 5.63
N LEU A 20 2.12 -1.82 6.61
CA LEU A 20 0.69 -2.13 6.62
C LEU A 20 -0.04 -1.43 5.48
N ARG A 21 0.40 -0.22 5.11
CA ARG A 21 -0.13 0.48 3.93
C ARG A 21 0.25 -0.20 2.62
N VAL A 22 1.48 -0.72 2.51
CA VAL A 22 1.92 -1.51 1.33
C VAL A 22 1.14 -2.83 1.25
N LEU A 23 1.01 -3.55 2.36
CA LEU A 23 0.22 -4.79 2.44
C LEU A 23 -1.23 -4.55 2.05
N HIS A 24 -1.85 -3.49 2.56
CA HIS A 24 -3.20 -3.11 2.19
C HIS A 24 -3.33 -2.82 0.69
N ALA A 25 -2.38 -2.07 0.12
CA ALA A 25 -2.42 -1.80 -1.33
C ALA A 25 -2.39 -3.09 -2.15
N LEU A 26 -1.57 -4.07 -1.75
CA LEU A 26 -1.46 -5.35 -2.42
C LEU A 26 -2.68 -6.26 -2.16
N SER A 27 -3.35 -6.14 -1.01
CA SER A 27 -4.59 -6.88 -0.73
C SER A 27 -5.79 -6.35 -1.52
N THR A 28 -5.76 -5.08 -1.93
CA THR A 28 -6.77 -4.53 -2.85
C THR A 28 -6.59 -4.99 -4.31
N GLY A 29 -5.48 -5.65 -4.62
CA GLY A 29 -5.21 -6.27 -5.92
C GLY A 29 -3.83 -5.93 -6.47
N THR A 30 -3.69 -6.19 -7.77
CA THR A 30 -2.48 -5.93 -8.54
C THR A 30 -2.20 -4.43 -8.64
N THR A 31 -0.97 -3.99 -8.32
CA THR A 31 -0.64 -2.55 -8.23
C THR A 31 0.80 -2.23 -8.61
N THR A 32 1.12 -0.94 -8.77
CA THR A 32 2.47 -0.44 -9.02
C THR A 32 2.99 0.35 -7.82
N ALA A 33 4.31 0.42 -7.66
CA ALA A 33 4.92 1.21 -6.58
C ALA A 33 4.51 2.70 -6.65
N LEU A 34 4.31 3.25 -7.85
CA LEU A 34 3.86 4.63 -8.03
C LEU A 34 2.41 4.82 -7.52
N SER A 35 1.50 3.90 -7.84
CA SER A 35 0.12 3.92 -7.36
C SER A 35 0.06 3.84 -5.83
N ILE A 36 0.88 2.98 -5.22
CA ILE A 36 1.00 2.89 -3.76
C ILE A 36 1.46 4.24 -3.18
N GLY A 37 2.51 4.84 -3.74
CA GLY A 37 3.04 6.12 -3.25
C GLY A 37 1.99 7.24 -3.29
N SER A 38 1.25 7.34 -4.39
CA SER A 38 0.22 8.36 -4.60
C SER A 38 -0.98 8.22 -3.67
N ALA A 39 -1.46 6.98 -3.46
CA ALA A 39 -2.64 6.72 -2.64
C ALA A 39 -2.33 6.75 -1.13
N TYR A 40 -1.20 6.16 -0.72
CA TYR A 40 -0.90 5.89 0.68
C TYR A 40 0.08 6.89 1.31
N SER A 41 0.59 7.88 0.55
CA SER A 41 1.57 8.86 1.04
C SER A 41 2.84 8.20 1.60
N ILE A 42 3.42 7.28 0.84
CA ILE A 42 4.67 6.60 1.15
C ILE A 42 5.73 7.03 0.14
N ASN A 43 6.97 7.25 0.60
CA ASN A 43 8.08 7.49 -0.31
C ASN A 43 8.39 6.24 -1.13
N ILE A 44 8.75 6.44 -2.40
CA ILE A 44 8.99 5.36 -3.35
C ILE A 44 10.09 4.38 -2.90
N GLY A 45 11.18 4.88 -2.28
CA GLY A 45 12.26 4.03 -1.77
C GLY A 45 11.79 3.12 -0.64
N THR A 46 10.96 3.64 0.28
CA THR A 46 10.35 2.84 1.35
C THR A 46 9.44 1.75 0.79
N ILE A 47 8.68 2.05 -0.27
CA ILE A 47 7.82 1.06 -0.94
C ILE A 47 8.68 -0.08 -1.50
N TYR A 48 9.73 0.23 -2.25
CA TYR A 48 10.62 -0.81 -2.81
C TYR A 48 11.30 -1.66 -1.73
N VAL A 49 11.70 -1.07 -0.60
CA VAL A 49 12.26 -1.84 0.53
C VAL A 49 11.26 -2.87 1.05
N HIS A 50 9.99 -2.49 1.24
CA HIS A 50 8.96 -3.43 1.69
C HIS A 50 8.60 -4.45 0.63
N LEU A 51 8.43 -4.04 -0.63
CA LEU A 51 8.15 -4.96 -1.73
C LEU A 51 9.26 -5.99 -1.90
N ALA A 52 10.53 -5.57 -1.88
CA ALA A 52 11.66 -6.49 -1.99
C ALA A 52 11.70 -7.50 -0.84
N ARG A 53 11.38 -7.09 0.40
CA ARG A 53 11.27 -8.01 1.54
C ARG A 53 10.13 -9.02 1.36
N LEU A 54 8.96 -8.55 0.92
CA LEU A 54 7.81 -9.41 0.66
C LEU A 54 8.08 -10.39 -0.48
N GLU A 55 8.70 -9.95 -1.57
CA GLU A 55 9.15 -10.81 -2.67
C GLU A 55 10.17 -11.85 -2.21
N HIS A 56 11.16 -11.44 -1.43
CA HIS A 56 12.17 -12.35 -0.89
C HIS A 56 11.56 -13.44 0.00
N SER A 57 10.52 -13.09 0.76
CA SER A 57 9.76 -14.03 1.59
C SER A 57 8.71 -14.87 0.83
N GLY A 58 8.55 -14.66 -0.48
CA GLY A 58 7.57 -15.36 -1.32
C GLY A 58 6.12 -14.89 -1.13
N GLN A 59 5.90 -13.75 -0.47
CA GLN A 59 4.56 -13.16 -0.24
C GLN A 59 4.01 -12.42 -1.45
N VAL A 60 4.92 -11.83 -2.22
CA VAL A 60 4.59 -11.00 -3.38
C VAL A 60 5.31 -11.57 -4.59
N THR A 61 4.62 -11.56 -5.72
CA THR A 61 5.23 -11.77 -7.04
C THR A 61 5.17 -10.48 -7.83
N SER A 62 6.09 -10.32 -8.78
CA SER A 62 6.07 -9.21 -9.71
C SER A 62 6.48 -9.61 -11.11
N TRP A 63 6.09 -8.78 -12.04
CA TRP A 63 6.45 -8.89 -13.44
C TRP A 63 6.61 -7.50 -14.04
N TRP A 64 7.38 -7.45 -15.12
CA TRP A 64 7.57 -6.24 -15.89
C TRP A 64 6.46 -6.13 -16.93
N LEU A 65 5.95 -4.91 -17.09
CA LEU A 65 5.08 -4.50 -18.19
C LEU A 65 5.94 -4.11 -19.40
N GLU A 66 5.32 -4.09 -20.57
CA GLU A 66 5.98 -3.70 -21.83
C GLU A 66 6.52 -2.26 -21.81
N ASP A 67 5.91 -1.38 -21.01
CA ASP A 67 6.32 0.01 -20.83
C ASP A 67 7.50 0.18 -19.85
N GLY A 68 8.05 -0.92 -19.34
CA GLY A 68 9.11 -0.92 -18.33
C GLY A 68 8.62 -0.67 -16.90
N GLY A 69 7.31 -0.59 -16.67
CA GLY A 69 6.71 -0.58 -15.34
C GLY A 69 6.84 -1.93 -14.65
N ARG A 70 6.90 -1.93 -13.31
CA ARG A 70 6.85 -3.16 -12.51
C ARG A 70 5.58 -3.22 -11.71
N VAL A 71 4.88 -4.34 -11.83
CA VAL A 71 3.60 -4.62 -11.20
C VAL A 71 3.78 -5.69 -10.14
N TYR A 72 3.06 -5.55 -9.03
CA TYR A 72 3.16 -6.40 -7.86
C TYR A 72 1.79 -6.95 -7.48
N ALA A 73 1.74 -8.21 -7.06
CA ALA A 73 0.54 -8.85 -6.52
C ALA A 73 0.90 -9.79 -5.37
N LEU A 74 -0.03 -9.98 -4.42
CA LEU A 74 0.10 -11.03 -3.42
C LEU A 74 0.05 -12.40 -4.08
N VAL A 75 0.88 -13.32 -3.59
CA VAL A 75 0.80 -14.73 -3.97
C VAL A 75 -0.46 -15.34 -3.32
N PRO A 76 -1.38 -15.92 -4.10
CA PRO A 76 -2.59 -16.53 -3.57
C PRO A 76 -2.27 -17.65 -2.57
N ASN A 77 -3.04 -17.74 -1.49
CA ASN A 77 -2.91 -18.76 -0.44
C ASN A 77 -1.60 -18.73 0.37
N TRP A 78 -0.85 -17.64 0.34
CA TRP A 78 0.26 -17.48 1.27
C TRP A 78 -0.28 -17.33 2.70
N THR A 79 -0.09 -18.37 3.51
CA THR A 79 -0.39 -18.36 4.95
C THR A 79 0.77 -17.70 5.68
N ALA A 80 0.48 -16.55 6.28
CA ALA A 80 1.39 -15.76 7.11
C ALA A 80 1.86 -16.52 8.34
N THR A 81 2.76 -17.49 8.14
CA THR A 81 3.23 -18.37 9.21
C THR A 81 4.54 -17.91 9.81
N ARG A 82 5.13 -16.79 9.36
CA ARG A 82 6.47 -16.45 9.86
C ARG A 82 6.89 -15.02 10.08
N ASP A 83 6.08 -13.99 9.83
CA ASP A 83 6.44 -12.64 10.27
C ASP A 83 5.24 -11.85 10.77
N SER A 84 5.47 -11.15 11.88
CA SER A 84 4.56 -10.68 12.91
C SER A 84 3.74 -9.42 12.57
N GLU A 85 3.31 -9.27 11.32
CA GLU A 85 2.64 -8.04 10.86
C GLU A 85 1.35 -8.35 10.13
N VAL A 86 0.25 -8.42 10.90
CA VAL A 86 -1.07 -8.73 10.36
C VAL A 86 -1.81 -7.44 10.03
N LEU A 87 -2.20 -7.29 8.76
CA LEU A 87 -3.20 -6.31 8.36
C LEU A 87 -4.55 -6.74 8.93
N THR A 88 -4.93 -6.20 10.09
CA THR A 88 -6.22 -6.54 10.70
C THR A 88 -7.38 -5.87 9.95
N PRO A 89 -8.61 -6.42 10.04
CA PRO A 89 -9.78 -5.81 9.42
C PRO A 89 -10.01 -4.35 9.81
N GLU A 90 -9.73 -3.98 11.06
CA GLU A 90 -9.89 -2.61 11.56
C GLU A 90 -8.90 -1.64 10.90
N ILE A 91 -7.64 -2.08 10.72
CA ILE A 91 -6.63 -1.28 10.04
C ILE A 91 -6.98 -1.14 8.56
N SER A 92 -7.48 -2.22 7.94
CA SER A 92 -7.94 -2.21 6.55
C SER A 92 -9.08 -1.21 6.35
N ALA A 93 -10.16 -1.32 7.13
CA ALA A 93 -11.30 -0.43 7.05
C ALA A 93 -10.92 1.04 7.28
N ARG A 94 -9.96 1.29 8.19
CA ARG A 94 -9.42 2.63 8.42
C ARG A 94 -8.67 3.15 7.19
N LEU A 95 -7.87 2.32 6.53
CA LEU A 95 -7.17 2.69 5.31
C LEU A 95 -8.15 2.97 4.16
N ASP A 96 -9.13 2.10 3.96
CA ASP A 96 -10.20 2.30 2.97
C ASP A 96 -10.92 3.63 3.17
N HIS A 97 -11.31 3.95 4.40
CA HIS A 97 -11.96 5.21 4.73
C HIS A 97 -11.08 6.43 4.41
N LEU A 98 -9.80 6.42 4.82
CA LEU A 98 -8.88 7.54 4.58
C LEU A 98 -8.56 7.73 3.09
N ILE A 99 -8.44 6.62 2.34
CA ILE A 99 -8.17 6.66 0.89
C ILE A 99 -9.42 7.13 0.14
N GLY A 100 -10.60 6.67 0.53
CA GLY A 100 -11.89 7.12 -0.01
C GLY A 100 -12.07 8.63 0.15
N LEU A 101 -11.85 9.15 1.37
CA LEU A 101 -11.89 10.60 1.62
C LEU A 101 -10.87 11.36 0.75
N ARG A 102 -9.66 10.81 0.56
CA ARG A 102 -8.63 11.43 -0.26
C ARG A 102 -8.97 11.41 -1.75
N ALA A 103 -9.64 10.37 -2.24
CA ALA A 103 -10.09 10.26 -3.63
C ALA A 103 -11.20 11.27 -3.93
N LEU A 104 -12.20 11.39 -3.04
CA LEU A 104 -13.27 12.37 -3.15
C LEU A 104 -12.76 13.81 -3.17
N ALA A 105 -11.64 14.08 -2.50
CA ALA A 105 -11.04 15.40 -2.45
C ALA A 105 -10.26 15.82 -3.69
N ARG A 106 -10.00 14.89 -4.61
CA ARG A 106 -9.33 15.15 -5.89
C ARG A 106 -10.31 15.43 -7.02
N LEU A 107 -11.61 15.19 -6.80
CA LEU A 107 -12.72 15.57 -7.68
C LEU A 107 -13.18 17.00 -7.36
#